data_AF-W6L4I9-F1
#
_entry.id   AF-W6L4I9-F1
#
_cell.length_a   1.000
_cell.length_b   1.000
_cell.length_c   1.000
_cell.angle_alpha   90.00
_cell.angle_beta   90.00
_cell.angle_gamma   90.00
#
_symmetry.space_group_name_H-M   'P 1'
#
loop_
_entity.id
_entity.type
_entity.pdbx_description
1 polymer ?
#
loop_
_entity_poly.entity_id
_entity_poly.type
_entity_poly.pdbx_seq_one_letter_code
_entity_poly.pdbx_strand_id
1 'polypeptide(L)'
;MSECWYIPDDIECRCAENRFSPNQPCSYETLSNLLVFYESHEVVDVVDNVEFFAEALVKEMGYYAYDVITISEEVMGDEFEEMAERHFSEHTHDDDEVRFIIDGEGYFDIRDVDDRWIRMLCRTGDCIVLPAGCYHRFTTTFSKYTMAIRLFKKNPKWISLSRKDGSATESHMRYVARLQEPLNTVVGPSLGDEKNPDCAKIYSISFPLELDRDMERIASDFVASNGEALIMYFTGAASDYMGGDSWCPDCIACTPYVIGGFNKLCDKFGRDKIVFVEVRVERASYAKNPNYPLRLHEMIKLQSIPTVFVFAPSPTKTSKAAPWWEILELKVRTESPTPDEMIKW
;
A
#
# COMPACT_ATOMS: atom_id res chain seq x y z
N MET A 1 -0.40 6.92 -13.68
CA MET A 1 -0.90 5.90 -12.76
C MET A 1 -1.99 5.15 -13.48
N SER A 2 -1.87 3.83 -13.51
CA SER A 2 -2.86 2.97 -14.11
C SER A 2 -4.10 2.84 -13.22
N GLU A 3 -5.10 2.10 -13.67
CA GLU A 3 -6.37 1.95 -12.95
C GLU A 3 -6.46 0.57 -12.31
N CYS A 4 -7.10 0.49 -11.14
CA CYS A 4 -7.53 -0.77 -10.54
C CYS A 4 -8.99 -0.69 -10.07
N TRP A 5 -9.71 -1.81 -10.14
CA TRP A 5 -11.14 -1.89 -9.84
C TRP A 5 -11.57 -3.32 -9.47
N TYR A 6 -12.70 -3.47 -8.80
CA TYR A 6 -13.28 -4.78 -8.52
C TYR A 6 -14.02 -5.34 -9.74
N ILE A 7 -13.94 -6.67 -9.93
CA ILE A 7 -14.63 -7.41 -10.99
C ILE A 7 -15.47 -8.58 -10.42
N PRO A 8 -16.48 -9.09 -11.15
CA PRO A 8 -17.20 -10.32 -10.79
C PRO A 8 -16.29 -11.56 -10.84
N ASP A 9 -16.67 -12.63 -10.12
CA ASP A 9 -15.98 -13.93 -10.21
C ASP A 9 -16.15 -14.57 -11.59
N ASP A 10 -17.39 -14.57 -12.10
CA ASP A 10 -17.74 -15.09 -13.41
C ASP A 10 -17.63 -13.99 -14.45
N ILE A 11 -16.69 -14.15 -15.38
CA ILE A 11 -16.47 -13.23 -16.50
C ILE A 11 -16.58 -13.97 -17.83
N GLU A 12 -17.20 -13.34 -18.82
CA GLU A 12 -17.35 -13.94 -20.17
C GLU A 12 -16.05 -13.86 -20.97
N CYS A 13 -15.30 -12.76 -20.83
CA CYS A 13 -14.10 -12.50 -21.61
C CYS A 13 -12.97 -12.00 -20.71
N ARG A 14 -11.89 -12.80 -20.59
CA ARG A 14 -10.71 -12.42 -19.80
C ARG A 14 -10.06 -11.11 -20.27
N CYS A 15 -10.10 -10.82 -21.57
CA CYS A 15 -9.50 -9.64 -22.18
C CYS A 15 -10.31 -8.34 -22.04
N ALA A 16 -11.57 -8.41 -21.57
CA ALA A 16 -12.41 -7.23 -21.34
C ALA A 16 -12.10 -6.56 -19.99
N GLU A 17 -12.57 -5.35 -19.73
CA GLU A 17 -12.34 -4.71 -18.42
C GLU A 17 -13.12 -5.35 -17.26
N ASN A 18 -14.28 -5.96 -17.55
CA ASN A 18 -15.13 -6.66 -16.58
C ASN A 18 -15.53 -5.84 -15.33
N ARG A 19 -15.66 -4.51 -15.46
CA ARG A 19 -16.12 -3.64 -14.38
C ARG A 19 -17.54 -3.98 -13.93
N PHE A 20 -17.81 -3.87 -12.63
CA PHE A 20 -19.19 -3.82 -12.12
C PHE A 20 -19.97 -2.64 -12.71
N SER A 21 -21.29 -2.76 -12.72
CA SER A 21 -22.22 -1.66 -13.01
C SER A 21 -23.17 -1.48 -11.82
N PRO A 22 -23.00 -0.44 -10.98
CA PRO A 22 -22.02 0.66 -11.10
C PRO A 22 -20.57 0.23 -10.82
N ASN A 23 -19.60 0.97 -11.38
CA ASN A 23 -18.17 0.71 -11.20
C ASN A 23 -17.76 0.78 -9.72
N GLN A 24 -16.90 -0.15 -9.31
CA GLN A 24 -16.31 -0.19 -7.97
C GLN A 24 -14.79 0.00 -8.10
N PRO A 25 -14.28 1.23 -8.04
CA PRO A 25 -12.84 1.47 -8.13
C PRO A 25 -12.11 0.87 -6.93
N CYS A 26 -10.87 0.45 -7.16
CA CYS A 26 -9.95 0.04 -6.11
C CYS A 26 -8.85 1.12 -6.00
N SER A 27 -8.14 1.14 -4.87
CA SER A 27 -7.06 2.09 -4.62
C SER A 27 -5.72 1.36 -4.48
N TYR A 28 -4.62 2.06 -4.74
CA TYR A 28 -3.27 1.50 -4.57
C TYR A 28 -2.95 1.16 -3.12
N GLU A 29 -3.53 1.89 -2.17
CA GLU A 29 -3.48 1.56 -0.76
C GLU A 29 -4.09 0.18 -0.49
N THR A 30 -5.10 -0.24 -1.27
CA THR A 30 -5.75 -1.54 -1.09
C THR A 30 -4.81 -2.64 -1.54
N LEU A 31 -4.14 -2.43 -2.67
CA LEU A 31 -3.08 -3.31 -3.16
C LEU A 31 -1.90 -3.38 -2.18
N SER A 32 -1.47 -2.24 -1.62
CA SER A 32 -0.39 -2.20 -0.62
C SER A 32 -0.73 -2.98 0.64
N ASN A 33 -1.98 -2.94 1.12
CA ASN A 33 -2.44 -3.78 2.22
C ASN A 33 -2.45 -5.27 1.89
N LEU A 34 -2.54 -5.63 0.60
CA LEU A 34 -2.33 -6.99 0.11
C LEU A 34 -0.85 -7.30 -0.13
N LEU A 35 0.06 -6.43 0.31
CA LEU A 35 1.51 -6.48 0.12
C LEU A 35 1.92 -6.48 -1.36
N VAL A 36 1.05 -5.97 -2.23
CA VAL A 36 1.31 -5.75 -3.66
C VAL A 36 1.97 -4.39 -3.83
N PHE A 37 3.18 -4.39 -4.38
CA PHE A 37 3.88 -3.15 -4.70
C PHE A 37 3.57 -2.73 -6.14
N TYR A 38 3.42 -1.42 -6.34
CA TYR A 38 3.28 -0.82 -7.65
C TYR A 38 4.05 0.50 -7.75
N GLU A 39 4.76 0.69 -8.86
CA GLU A 39 5.35 1.96 -9.25
C GLU A 39 5.20 2.18 -10.76
N SER A 40 5.15 3.44 -11.18
CA SER A 40 5.04 3.82 -12.59
C SER A 40 6.19 4.75 -12.96
N HIS A 41 6.88 4.44 -14.04
CA HIS A 41 8.07 5.13 -14.53
C HIS A 41 7.81 5.81 -15.88
N GLU A 42 8.49 6.91 -16.15
CA GLU A 42 8.48 7.51 -17.49
C GLU A 42 9.28 6.64 -18.45
N VAL A 43 8.66 6.24 -19.57
CA VAL A 43 9.18 5.24 -20.51
C VAL A 43 10.40 5.72 -21.30
N VAL A 44 10.70 7.02 -21.26
CA VAL A 44 11.74 7.67 -22.06
C VAL A 44 13.14 7.10 -21.80
N ASP A 45 13.38 6.50 -20.63
CA ASP A 45 14.67 5.91 -20.26
C ASP A 45 14.82 4.39 -20.57
N VAL A 46 13.75 3.72 -21.02
CA VAL A 46 13.70 2.24 -21.10
C VAL A 46 14.15 1.70 -22.47
N VAL A 47 13.84 2.43 -23.55
CA VAL A 47 13.87 1.87 -24.92
C VAL A 47 15.28 1.87 -25.54
N ASP A 48 16.16 2.77 -25.10
CA ASP A 48 17.51 2.89 -25.67
C ASP A 48 18.47 1.80 -25.20
N ASN A 49 18.28 1.28 -23.99
CA ASN A 49 19.07 0.16 -23.45
C ASN A 49 18.33 -0.58 -22.33
N VAL A 50 17.47 -1.52 -22.74
CA VAL A 50 16.68 -2.38 -21.82
C VAL A 50 17.56 -3.12 -20.81
N GLU A 51 18.76 -3.57 -21.22
CA GLU A 51 19.70 -4.28 -20.34
C GLU A 51 20.22 -3.38 -19.22
N PHE A 52 20.67 -2.17 -19.55
CA PHE A 52 21.12 -1.20 -18.54
C PHE A 52 20.01 -0.81 -17.57
N PHE A 53 18.79 -0.59 -18.08
CA PHE A 53 17.63 -0.30 -17.25
C PHE A 53 17.28 -1.48 -16.32
N ALA A 54 17.21 -2.70 -16.87
CA ALA A 54 16.89 -3.90 -16.10
C ALA A 54 17.93 -4.21 -15.02
N GLU A 55 19.22 -4.05 -15.32
CA GLU A 55 20.30 -4.21 -14.33
C GLU A 55 20.18 -3.22 -13.16
N ALA A 56 19.86 -1.96 -13.45
CA ALA A 56 19.62 -0.95 -12.42
C ALA A 56 18.41 -1.29 -11.56
N LEU A 57 17.30 -1.67 -12.18
CA LEU A 57 16.05 -2.05 -11.50
C LEU A 57 16.24 -3.28 -10.61
N VAL A 58 16.93 -4.32 -11.11
CA VAL A 58 17.27 -5.53 -10.35
C VAL A 58 18.06 -5.18 -9.09
N LYS A 59 19.07 -4.31 -9.22
CA LYS A 59 19.88 -3.87 -8.08
C LYS A 59 19.08 -3.03 -7.08
N GLU A 60 18.25 -2.11 -7.57
CA GLU A 60 17.43 -1.23 -6.74
C GLU A 60 16.40 -2.03 -5.92
N MET A 61 15.70 -2.96 -6.57
CA MET A 61 14.63 -3.75 -5.93
C MET A 61 15.16 -4.98 -5.15
N GLY A 62 16.48 -5.21 -5.14
CA GLY A 62 17.11 -6.31 -4.40
C GLY A 62 16.92 -7.70 -5.02
N TYR A 63 16.79 -7.79 -6.34
CA TYR A 63 16.70 -9.04 -7.10
C TYR A 63 18.08 -9.44 -7.66
N TYR A 64 18.22 -10.66 -8.17
CA TYR A 64 19.52 -11.19 -8.64
C TYR A 64 19.62 -11.41 -10.14
N ALA A 65 18.49 -11.67 -10.79
CA ALA A 65 18.45 -11.98 -12.22
C ALA A 65 17.18 -11.40 -12.83
N TYR A 66 17.22 -11.22 -14.15
CA TYR A 66 16.08 -10.84 -14.96
C TYR A 66 16.08 -11.57 -16.30
N ASP A 67 14.91 -11.58 -16.96
CA ASP A 67 14.80 -11.84 -18.38
C ASP A 67 13.69 -10.95 -18.98
N VAL A 68 13.55 -10.99 -20.31
CA VAL A 68 12.50 -10.27 -21.05
C VAL A 68 11.61 -11.30 -21.72
N ILE A 69 10.30 -11.12 -21.58
CA ILE A 69 9.29 -11.94 -22.26
C ILE A 69 8.39 -11.06 -23.13
N THR A 70 8.05 -11.57 -24.31
CA THR A 70 7.02 -10.98 -25.18
C THR A 70 5.88 -11.98 -25.30
N ILE A 71 4.69 -11.57 -24.85
CA ILE A 71 3.45 -12.33 -24.96
C ILE A 71 2.63 -11.73 -26.09
N SER A 72 2.54 -12.45 -27.21
CA SER A 72 1.67 -12.09 -28.33
C SER A 72 1.32 -13.26 -29.23
N GLU A 73 0.20 -13.16 -29.95
CA GLU A 73 -0.17 -14.16 -30.97
C GLU A 73 0.88 -14.25 -32.08
N GLU A 74 1.50 -13.14 -32.46
CA GLU A 74 2.54 -13.11 -33.50
C GLU A 74 3.80 -13.87 -33.10
N VAL A 75 4.25 -13.73 -31.84
CA VAL A 75 5.49 -14.33 -31.35
C VAL A 75 5.28 -15.80 -30.97
N MET A 76 4.11 -16.14 -30.42
CA MET A 76 3.86 -17.47 -29.83
C MET A 76 3.05 -18.41 -30.74
N GLY A 77 2.34 -17.87 -31.74
CA GLY A 77 1.52 -18.67 -32.65
C GLY A 77 0.48 -19.52 -31.90
N ASP A 78 0.44 -20.81 -32.24
CA ASP A 78 -0.54 -21.76 -31.70
C ASP A 78 -0.43 -21.96 -30.17
N GLU A 79 0.73 -21.69 -29.56
CA GLU A 79 0.96 -21.83 -28.12
C GLU A 79 0.33 -20.68 -27.30
N PHE A 80 -0.08 -19.59 -27.97
CA PHE A 80 -0.58 -18.40 -27.29
C PHE A 80 -1.82 -18.69 -26.43
N GLU A 81 -2.81 -19.41 -26.97
CA GLU A 81 -4.06 -19.64 -26.27
C GLU A 81 -3.88 -20.56 -25.05
N GLU A 82 -3.09 -21.62 -25.17
CA GLU A 82 -2.77 -22.52 -24.05
C GLU A 82 -2.02 -21.77 -22.93
N MET A 83 -1.04 -20.94 -23.31
CA MET A 83 -0.32 -20.10 -22.36
C MET A 83 -1.26 -19.08 -21.70
N ALA A 84 -2.16 -18.46 -22.46
CA ALA A 84 -3.13 -17.49 -21.95
C ALA A 84 -4.12 -18.13 -20.98
N GLU A 85 -4.63 -19.33 -21.27
CA GLU A 85 -5.47 -20.11 -20.35
C GLU A 85 -4.71 -20.46 -19.06
N ARG A 86 -3.44 -20.89 -19.18
CA ARG A 86 -2.60 -21.23 -18.03
C ARG A 86 -2.34 -20.04 -17.12
N HIS A 87 -1.99 -18.88 -17.67
CA HIS A 87 -1.76 -17.67 -16.87
C HIS A 87 -3.04 -17.07 -16.32
N PHE A 88 -4.18 -17.29 -16.98
CA PHE A 88 -5.48 -16.82 -16.51
C PHE A 88 -6.11 -17.73 -15.45
N SER A 89 -5.67 -18.99 -15.34
CA SER A 89 -6.07 -19.85 -14.22
C SER A 89 -5.54 -19.25 -12.90
N GLU A 90 -6.39 -19.13 -11.88
CA GLU A 90 -5.98 -18.68 -10.54
C GLU A 90 -4.85 -19.55 -9.97
N HIS A 91 -3.76 -18.89 -9.55
CA HIS A 91 -2.56 -19.54 -9.04
C HIS A 91 -1.80 -18.66 -8.03
N THR A 92 -0.79 -19.26 -7.39
CA THR A 92 0.19 -18.58 -6.54
C THR A 92 1.61 -19.09 -6.85
N HIS A 93 2.61 -18.37 -6.34
CA HIS A 93 4.03 -18.73 -6.41
C HIS A 93 4.67 -18.75 -5.00
N ASP A 94 5.75 -19.53 -4.87
CA ASP A 94 6.56 -19.59 -3.63
C ASP A 94 7.57 -18.43 -3.51
N ASP A 95 7.82 -17.72 -4.61
CA ASP A 95 8.62 -16.51 -4.70
C ASP A 95 7.74 -15.38 -5.28
N ASP A 96 8.18 -14.13 -5.16
CA ASP A 96 7.44 -12.99 -5.69
C ASP A 96 7.37 -13.04 -7.23
N GLU A 97 6.22 -12.65 -7.78
CA GLU A 97 6.05 -12.40 -9.20
C GLU A 97 6.25 -10.91 -9.50
N VAL A 98 7.37 -10.58 -10.13
CA VAL A 98 7.70 -9.20 -10.53
C VAL A 98 7.53 -9.03 -12.03
N ARG A 99 6.87 -7.95 -12.44
CA ARG A 99 6.69 -7.57 -13.84
C ARG A 99 6.89 -6.07 -14.01
N PHE A 100 7.85 -5.69 -14.85
CA PHE A 100 7.99 -4.35 -15.36
C PHE A 100 7.57 -4.33 -16.82
N ILE A 101 6.48 -3.65 -17.16
CA ILE A 101 5.95 -3.62 -18.53
C ILE A 101 6.76 -2.63 -19.35
N ILE A 102 7.46 -3.12 -20.37
CA ILE A 102 8.29 -2.31 -21.28
C ILE A 102 7.60 -2.05 -22.63
N ASP A 103 6.55 -2.80 -22.96
CA ASP A 103 5.64 -2.48 -24.07
C ASP A 103 4.27 -3.17 -23.89
N GLY A 104 3.25 -2.63 -24.54
CA GLY A 104 1.88 -3.17 -24.49
C GLY A 104 1.20 -3.02 -23.12
N GLU A 105 0.25 -3.90 -22.86
CA GLU A 105 -0.57 -3.86 -21.65
C GLU A 105 -1.24 -5.20 -21.29
N GLY A 106 -1.61 -5.34 -20.03
CA GLY A 106 -2.33 -6.52 -19.54
C GLY A 106 -3.00 -6.26 -18.19
N TYR A 107 -3.81 -7.22 -17.77
CA TYR A 107 -4.50 -7.23 -16.49
C TYR A 107 -3.84 -8.23 -15.55
N PHE A 108 -3.56 -7.78 -14.33
CA PHE A 108 -3.31 -8.64 -13.18
C PHE A 108 -4.57 -8.63 -12.32
N ASP A 109 -5.17 -9.79 -12.10
CA ASP A 109 -6.24 -9.93 -11.11
C ASP A 109 -5.64 -10.48 -9.82
N ILE A 110 -5.96 -9.86 -8.69
CA ILE A 110 -5.46 -10.17 -7.34
C ILE A 110 -6.65 -10.44 -6.42
N ARG A 111 -6.57 -11.49 -5.58
CA ARG A 111 -7.57 -11.72 -4.51
C ARG A 111 -7.33 -10.77 -3.33
N ASP A 112 -8.39 -10.12 -2.86
CA ASP A 112 -8.37 -9.39 -1.60
C ASP A 112 -8.59 -10.30 -0.38
N VAL A 113 -8.65 -9.72 0.82
CA VAL A 113 -8.85 -10.44 2.09
C VAL A 113 -10.25 -11.07 2.21
N ASP A 114 -11.22 -10.58 1.45
CA ASP A 114 -12.60 -11.09 1.38
C ASP A 114 -12.79 -12.04 0.19
N ASP A 115 -11.68 -12.47 -0.43
CA ASP A 115 -11.63 -13.35 -1.57
C ASP A 115 -12.30 -12.79 -2.84
N ARG A 116 -12.30 -11.47 -3.01
CA ARG A 116 -12.83 -10.78 -4.20
C ARG A 116 -11.72 -10.46 -5.18
N TRP A 117 -12.04 -10.40 -6.48
CA TRP A 117 -11.09 -10.00 -7.51
C TRP A 117 -10.94 -8.50 -7.63
N ILE A 118 -9.72 -8.02 -7.48
CA ILE A 118 -9.26 -6.70 -7.92
C ILE A 118 -8.53 -6.89 -9.24
N ARG A 119 -9.01 -6.23 -10.31
CA ARG A 119 -8.31 -6.12 -11.59
C ARG A 119 -7.46 -4.86 -11.61
N MET A 120 -6.20 -5.02 -11.98
CA MET A 120 -5.26 -3.93 -12.19
C MET A 120 -4.78 -3.94 -13.64
N LEU A 121 -4.93 -2.80 -14.32
CA LEU A 121 -4.34 -2.59 -15.63
C LEU A 121 -2.88 -2.20 -15.45
N CYS A 122 -1.96 -2.93 -16.07
CA CYS A 122 -0.56 -2.54 -16.16
C CYS A 122 -0.21 -2.23 -17.63
N ARG A 123 0.42 -1.08 -17.85
CA ARG A 123 0.83 -0.56 -19.16
C ARG A 123 2.32 -0.27 -19.16
N THR A 124 2.88 0.03 -20.33
CA THR A 124 4.27 0.47 -20.47
C THR A 124 4.69 1.50 -19.40
N GLY A 125 5.76 1.19 -18.69
CA GLY A 125 6.30 1.97 -17.57
C GLY A 125 5.85 1.49 -16.19
N ASP A 126 4.88 0.59 -16.10
CA ASP A 126 4.40 0.06 -14.83
C ASP A 126 5.25 -1.11 -14.32
N CYS A 127 5.64 -1.04 -13.05
CA CYS A 127 6.25 -2.11 -12.28
C CYS A 127 5.24 -2.61 -11.24
N ILE A 128 4.99 -3.92 -11.21
CA ILE A 128 4.16 -4.57 -10.20
C ILE A 128 4.95 -5.71 -9.55
N VAL A 129 4.83 -5.85 -8.24
CA VAL A 129 5.29 -7.02 -7.50
C VAL A 129 4.13 -7.67 -6.76
N LEU A 130 3.83 -8.91 -7.12
CA LEU A 130 2.90 -9.77 -6.43
C LEU A 130 3.68 -10.62 -5.42
N PRO A 131 3.39 -10.52 -4.11
CA PRO A 131 4.17 -11.21 -3.09
C PRO A 131 3.94 -12.73 -3.16
N ALA A 132 4.97 -13.49 -2.79
CA ALA A 132 4.88 -14.94 -2.64
C ALA A 132 3.65 -15.32 -1.78
N GLY A 133 2.87 -16.31 -2.25
CA GLY A 133 1.65 -16.76 -1.57
C GLY A 133 0.38 -15.99 -1.92
N CYS A 134 0.45 -14.88 -2.67
CA CYS A 134 -0.74 -14.15 -3.11
C CYS A 134 -1.43 -14.86 -4.29
N TYR A 135 -2.75 -15.06 -4.19
CA TYR A 135 -3.53 -15.61 -5.30
C TYR A 135 -3.78 -14.55 -6.36
N HIS A 136 -3.38 -14.88 -7.57
CA HIS A 136 -3.48 -13.98 -8.71
C HIS A 136 -3.68 -14.74 -10.03
N ARG A 137 -3.90 -13.98 -11.09
CA ARG A 137 -3.88 -14.44 -12.49
C ARG A 137 -3.54 -13.27 -13.42
N PHE A 138 -3.10 -13.61 -14.63
CA PHE A 138 -2.75 -12.64 -15.66
C PHE A 138 -3.53 -12.91 -16.96
N THR A 139 -3.89 -11.84 -17.67
CA THR A 139 -4.40 -11.91 -19.04
C THR A 139 -4.02 -10.65 -19.81
N THR A 140 -3.81 -10.78 -21.11
CA THR A 140 -3.69 -9.62 -22.01
C THR A 140 -5.03 -8.90 -22.16
N THR A 141 -4.99 -7.63 -22.57
CA THR A 141 -6.18 -6.92 -23.06
C THR A 141 -6.53 -7.40 -24.48
N PHE A 142 -7.52 -6.78 -25.13
CA PHE A 142 -7.83 -7.08 -26.54
C PHE A 142 -6.67 -6.83 -27.51
N SER A 143 -5.64 -6.09 -27.11
CA SER A 143 -4.40 -5.94 -27.90
C SER A 143 -3.65 -7.27 -28.07
N LYS A 144 -3.88 -8.23 -27.14
CA LYS A 144 -3.18 -9.51 -27.05
C LYS A 144 -1.65 -9.35 -27.10
N TYR A 145 -1.14 -8.24 -26.58
CA TYR A 145 0.27 -7.89 -26.66
C TYR A 145 0.77 -7.27 -25.36
N THR A 146 1.82 -7.87 -24.79
CA THR A 146 2.63 -7.24 -23.74
C THR A 146 4.07 -7.72 -23.81
N MET A 147 5.00 -6.84 -23.47
CA MET A 147 6.41 -7.15 -23.28
C MET A 147 6.83 -6.71 -21.89
N ALA A 148 7.46 -7.59 -21.13
CA ALA A 148 7.79 -7.34 -19.74
C ALA A 148 9.18 -7.84 -19.38
N ILE A 149 9.88 -7.08 -18.52
CA ILE A 149 11.03 -7.57 -17.75
C ILE A 149 10.48 -8.33 -16.55
N ARG A 150 10.99 -9.53 -16.32
CA ARG A 150 10.68 -10.35 -15.13
C ARG A 150 11.90 -10.38 -14.23
N LEU A 151 11.72 -10.19 -12.92
CA LEU A 151 12.81 -10.16 -11.94
C LEU A 151 12.73 -11.36 -10.97
N PHE A 152 13.89 -11.88 -10.54
CA PHE A 152 13.99 -13.10 -9.72
C PHE A 152 14.89 -12.98 -8.48
N LYS A 153 14.39 -13.44 -7.33
CA LYS A 153 15.16 -13.51 -6.07
C LYS A 153 16.12 -14.71 -6.02
N LYS A 154 15.90 -15.75 -6.83
CA LYS A 154 16.73 -16.97 -6.94
C LYS A 154 16.68 -17.49 -8.38
N ASN A 155 17.43 -18.56 -8.69
CA ASN A 155 17.25 -19.26 -9.97
C ASN A 155 15.75 -19.57 -10.18
N PRO A 156 15.16 -19.13 -11.31
CA PRO A 156 13.72 -19.09 -11.46
C PRO A 156 13.12 -20.50 -11.38
N LYS A 157 12.13 -20.68 -10.50
CA LYS A 157 11.24 -21.85 -10.50
C LYS A 157 9.83 -21.36 -10.84
N TRP A 158 9.45 -21.52 -12.10
CA TRP A 158 8.11 -21.19 -12.59
C TRP A 158 7.08 -22.26 -12.23
N ILE A 159 6.88 -22.49 -10.95
CA ILE A 159 5.88 -23.43 -10.46
C ILE A 159 4.67 -22.61 -10.03
N SER A 160 3.62 -22.62 -10.85
CA SER A 160 2.30 -22.13 -10.46
C SER A 160 1.59 -23.22 -9.66
N LEU A 161 1.08 -22.85 -8.49
CA LEU A 161 0.31 -23.74 -7.62
C LEU A 161 -1.16 -23.36 -7.75
N SER A 162 -1.97 -24.24 -8.33
CA SER A 162 -3.39 -23.98 -8.55
C SER A 162 -4.15 -24.08 -7.24
N ARG A 163 -5.02 -23.11 -6.96
CA ARG A 163 -5.90 -23.15 -5.78
C ARG A 163 -6.87 -24.35 -5.76
N LYS A 164 -7.13 -24.98 -6.92
CA LYS A 164 -8.08 -26.09 -7.07
C LYS A 164 -7.69 -27.35 -6.30
N ASP A 165 -6.43 -27.48 -5.87
CA ASP A 165 -5.96 -28.60 -5.04
C ASP A 165 -6.44 -28.53 -3.58
N GLY A 166 -7.00 -27.39 -3.15
CA GLY A 166 -7.59 -27.20 -1.82
C GLY A 166 -6.58 -27.16 -0.66
N SER A 167 -5.29 -27.29 -0.94
CA SER A 167 -4.23 -27.21 0.07
C SER A 167 -3.55 -25.84 0.01
N ALA A 168 -3.69 -25.05 1.08
CA ALA A 168 -2.90 -23.83 1.22
C ALA A 168 -1.40 -24.17 1.23
N THR A 169 -0.64 -23.52 0.36
CA THR A 169 0.81 -23.68 0.30
C THR A 169 1.46 -23.04 1.53
N GLU A 170 2.69 -23.44 1.87
CA GLU A 170 3.41 -22.81 2.98
C GLU A 170 3.62 -21.30 2.74
N SER A 171 3.91 -20.92 1.49
CA SER A 171 4.00 -19.53 1.05
C SER A 171 2.68 -18.78 1.27
N HIS A 172 1.54 -19.36 0.91
CA HIS A 172 0.22 -18.75 1.14
C HIS A 172 -0.11 -18.61 2.63
N MET A 173 0.18 -19.63 3.45
CA MET A 173 -0.01 -19.53 4.91
C MET A 173 0.83 -18.41 5.53
N ARG A 174 2.09 -18.24 5.08
CA ARG A 174 2.95 -17.14 5.51
C ARG A 174 2.42 -15.79 5.03
N TYR A 175 1.93 -15.71 3.79
CA TYR A 175 1.31 -14.51 3.25
C TYR A 175 0.10 -14.08 4.10
N VAL A 176 -0.84 -14.99 4.37
CA VAL A 176 -2.01 -14.71 5.22
C VAL A 176 -1.60 -14.31 6.64
N ALA A 177 -0.59 -14.97 7.22
CA ALA A 177 -0.07 -14.58 8.54
C ALA A 177 0.46 -13.14 8.53
N ARG A 178 1.21 -12.73 7.51
CA ARG A 178 1.72 -11.35 7.35
C ARG A 178 0.59 -10.33 7.19
N LEU A 179 -0.52 -10.68 6.52
CA LEU A 179 -1.68 -9.80 6.42
C LEU A 179 -2.39 -9.58 7.77
N GLN A 180 -2.27 -10.53 8.69
CA GLN A 180 -2.87 -10.48 10.03
C GLN A 180 -1.92 -9.88 11.08
N GLU A 181 -0.64 -9.75 10.76
CA GLU A 181 0.33 -9.13 11.65
C GLU A 181 0.00 -7.65 11.84
N PRO A 182 0.01 -7.14 13.08
CA PRO A 182 -0.21 -5.73 13.31
C PRO A 182 0.91 -4.91 12.68
N LEU A 183 0.53 -3.86 11.95
CA LEU A 183 1.48 -3.00 11.29
C LEU A 183 2.38 -2.33 12.32
N ASN A 184 3.70 -2.42 12.14
CA ASN A 184 4.66 -1.73 12.99
C ASN A 184 4.71 -0.25 12.63
N THR A 185 4.24 0.63 13.53
CA THR A 185 4.41 2.09 13.41
C THR A 185 5.81 2.50 13.89
N VAL A 186 6.18 3.76 13.65
CA VAL A 186 7.45 4.30 14.17
C VAL A 186 7.58 4.26 15.70
N VAL A 187 6.47 4.13 16.44
CA VAL A 187 6.45 4.04 17.91
C VAL A 187 6.08 2.64 18.45
N GLY A 188 5.95 1.64 17.57
CA GLY A 188 5.65 0.25 17.94
C GLY A 188 4.45 -0.35 17.18
N PRO A 189 4.07 -1.60 17.48
CA PRO A 189 2.96 -2.28 16.81
C PRO A 189 1.63 -1.52 16.93
N SER A 190 0.87 -1.46 15.84
CA SER A 190 -0.50 -0.91 15.79
C SER A 190 -1.52 -1.89 16.37
N LEU A 191 -1.32 -2.25 17.62
CA LEU A 191 -2.35 -2.79 18.48
C LEU A 191 -2.20 -2.03 19.79
N GLY A 192 -3.29 -1.43 20.27
CA GLY A 192 -3.37 -1.21 21.71
C GLY A 192 -3.17 -2.59 22.33
N ASP A 193 -2.12 -2.77 23.13
CA ASP A 193 -1.96 -4.00 23.88
C ASP A 193 -3.15 -4.08 24.85
N GLU A 194 -4.24 -4.71 24.43
CA GLU A 194 -5.47 -4.83 25.24
C GLU A 194 -5.19 -5.51 26.58
N LYS A 195 -4.03 -6.18 26.72
CA LYS A 195 -3.59 -6.87 27.93
C LYS A 195 -2.72 -6.00 28.84
N ASN A 196 -2.31 -4.80 28.40
CA ASN A 196 -1.51 -3.88 29.20
C ASN A 196 -2.18 -2.49 29.29
N PRO A 197 -2.93 -2.20 30.38
CA PRO A 197 -3.64 -0.94 30.55
C PRO A 197 -2.72 0.29 30.64
N ASP A 198 -1.41 0.10 30.87
CA ASP A 198 -0.41 1.17 30.98
C ASP A 198 0.29 1.47 29.63
N CYS A 199 -0.20 0.92 28.51
CA CYS A 199 0.34 1.20 27.19
C CYS A 199 -0.36 2.39 26.50
N ALA A 200 0.38 3.09 25.65
CA ALA A 200 -0.21 4.06 24.74
C ALA A 200 -1.02 3.33 23.68
N LYS A 201 -2.14 3.91 23.27
CA LYS A 201 -2.96 3.34 22.20
C LYS A 201 -2.38 3.76 20.85
N ILE A 202 -1.91 2.79 20.08
CA ILE A 202 -1.27 3.01 18.78
C ILE A 202 -2.20 2.47 17.69
N TYR A 203 -2.50 3.31 16.71
CA TYR A 203 -3.30 2.98 15.54
C TYR A 203 -2.50 3.25 14.26
N SER A 204 -2.82 2.52 13.20
CA SER A 204 -2.35 2.80 11.86
C SER A 204 -3.55 2.91 10.92
N ILE A 205 -3.57 3.94 10.07
CA ILE A 205 -4.58 4.16 9.05
C ILE A 205 -3.85 4.22 7.71
N SER A 206 -4.04 3.21 6.87
CA SER A 206 -3.43 3.16 5.53
C SER A 206 -4.28 3.83 4.46
N PHE A 207 -5.57 4.08 4.74
CA PHE A 207 -6.53 4.54 3.75
C PHE A 207 -7.08 5.94 4.06
N PRO A 208 -6.84 6.93 3.19
CA PRO A 208 -7.44 8.25 3.34
C PRO A 208 -8.96 8.25 3.44
N LEU A 209 -9.62 7.32 2.74
CA LEU A 209 -11.09 7.23 2.72
C LEU A 209 -11.67 6.65 4.01
N GLU A 210 -10.86 5.92 4.78
CA GLU A 210 -11.27 5.38 6.08
C GLU A 210 -10.93 6.32 7.24
N LEU A 211 -10.14 7.37 6.97
CA LEU A 211 -9.63 8.30 7.97
C LEU A 211 -10.75 8.80 8.89
N ASP A 212 -11.83 9.34 8.33
CA ASP A 212 -12.88 9.96 9.14
C ASP A 212 -13.63 8.93 9.98
N ARG A 213 -14.01 7.79 9.40
CA ARG A 213 -14.66 6.69 10.10
C ARG A 213 -13.83 6.22 11.30
N ASP A 214 -12.54 6.05 11.09
CA ASP A 214 -11.64 5.54 12.12
C ASP A 214 -11.34 6.61 13.17
N MET A 215 -11.13 7.87 12.74
CA MET A 215 -10.89 9.00 13.63
C MET A 215 -12.12 9.37 14.47
N GLU A 216 -13.34 9.20 13.96
CA GLU A 216 -14.57 9.37 14.76
C GLU A 216 -14.56 8.42 15.97
N ARG A 217 -14.24 7.15 15.75
CA ARG A 217 -14.11 6.15 16.82
C ARG A 217 -12.94 6.49 17.75
N ILE A 218 -11.75 6.71 17.20
CA ILE A 218 -10.52 6.95 17.97
C ILE A 218 -10.66 8.23 18.83
N ALA A 219 -11.15 9.33 18.27
CA ALA A 219 -11.31 10.59 18.98
C ALA A 219 -12.38 10.50 20.07
N SER A 220 -13.50 9.80 19.80
CA SER A 220 -14.53 9.55 20.82
C SER A 220 -13.97 8.76 22.01
N ASP A 221 -13.23 7.68 21.74
CA ASP A 221 -12.60 6.86 22.78
C ASP A 221 -11.53 7.64 23.55
N PHE A 222 -10.72 8.44 22.85
CA PHE A 222 -9.70 9.32 23.44
C PHE A 222 -10.33 10.29 24.46
N VAL A 223 -11.38 11.01 24.05
CA VAL A 223 -12.09 11.95 24.94
C VAL A 223 -12.78 11.22 26.10
N ALA A 224 -13.45 10.09 25.84
CA ALA A 224 -14.13 9.31 26.87
C ALA A 224 -13.16 8.73 27.92
N SER A 225 -11.93 8.44 27.53
CA SER A 225 -10.86 7.97 28.43
C SER A 225 -10.09 9.07 29.17
N ASN A 226 -10.54 10.33 29.07
CA ASN A 226 -9.84 11.51 29.58
C ASN A 226 -8.38 11.54 29.10
N GLY A 227 -8.16 11.35 27.80
CA GLY A 227 -6.83 11.45 27.20
C GLY A 227 -6.31 12.88 27.18
N GLU A 228 -4.98 13.03 27.16
CA GLU A 228 -4.29 14.33 27.26
C GLU A 228 -3.71 14.78 25.92
N ALA A 229 -3.19 13.84 25.12
CA ALA A 229 -2.70 14.15 23.77
C ALA A 229 -3.00 13.03 22.76
N LEU A 230 -3.56 13.43 21.62
CA LEU A 230 -3.71 12.59 20.43
C LEU A 230 -2.76 13.10 19.36
N ILE A 231 -1.89 12.23 18.87
CA ILE A 231 -0.86 12.55 17.89
C ILE A 231 -1.25 11.88 16.58
N MET A 232 -1.34 12.65 15.49
CA MET A 232 -1.47 12.10 14.15
C MET A 232 -0.17 12.34 13.39
N TYR A 233 0.43 11.28 12.88
CA TYR A 233 1.68 11.32 12.12
C TYR A 233 1.45 10.83 10.70
N PHE A 234 1.56 11.75 9.73
CA PHE A 234 1.45 11.45 8.31
C PHE A 234 2.83 11.09 7.77
N THR A 235 2.99 9.88 7.23
CA THR A 235 4.28 9.33 6.80
C THR A 235 4.14 8.45 5.57
N GLY A 236 5.19 8.35 4.76
CA GLY A 236 5.19 7.46 3.61
C GLY A 236 5.13 6.00 4.05
N ALA A 237 4.29 5.19 3.41
CA ALA A 237 4.26 3.75 3.66
C ALA A 237 5.63 3.09 3.41
N ALA A 238 5.89 2.00 4.12
CA ALA A 238 7.05 1.17 3.84
C ALA A 238 6.81 0.35 2.57
N SER A 239 7.86 0.16 1.76
CA SER A 239 7.89 -0.87 0.73
C SER A 239 8.97 -1.88 1.10
N ASP A 240 8.62 -3.17 1.14
CA ASP A 240 9.59 -4.25 1.39
C ASP A 240 10.78 -4.19 0.42
N TYR A 241 10.54 -3.69 -0.80
CA TYR A 241 11.55 -3.57 -1.86
C TYR A 241 12.46 -2.34 -1.70
N MET A 242 12.07 -1.39 -0.84
CA MET A 242 12.89 -0.22 -0.45
C MET A 242 13.59 -0.44 0.90
N GLY A 243 13.62 -1.68 1.42
CA GLY A 243 14.28 -2.03 2.68
C GLY A 243 13.40 -1.98 3.92
N GLY A 244 12.07 -1.96 3.77
CA GLY A 244 11.13 -1.92 4.89
C GLY A 244 10.98 -0.53 5.55
N ASP A 245 11.73 0.46 5.06
CA ASP A 245 11.61 1.87 5.46
C ASP A 245 10.61 2.62 4.56
N SER A 246 10.18 3.80 5.04
CA SER A 246 9.31 4.71 4.29
C SER A 246 9.90 5.03 2.91
N TRP A 247 9.08 5.05 1.87
CA TRP A 247 9.52 5.50 0.53
C TRP A 247 9.99 6.97 0.49
N CYS A 248 9.64 7.77 1.51
CA CYS A 248 9.95 9.19 1.60
C CYS A 248 11.22 9.43 2.43
N PRO A 249 12.32 9.93 1.84
CA PRO A 249 13.58 10.19 2.56
C PRO A 249 13.43 11.13 3.75
N ASP A 250 12.57 12.15 3.63
CA ASP A 250 12.30 13.08 4.72
C ASP A 250 11.58 12.39 5.89
N CYS A 251 10.71 11.42 5.61
CA CYS A 251 10.07 10.61 6.65
C CYS A 251 11.09 9.77 7.42
N ILE A 252 12.03 9.14 6.70
CA ILE A 252 13.14 8.39 7.31
C ILE A 252 13.97 9.31 8.21
N ALA A 253 14.41 10.46 7.67
CA ALA A 253 15.22 11.43 8.41
C ALA A 253 14.51 11.98 9.65
N CYS A 254 13.19 12.12 9.61
CA CYS A 254 12.41 12.69 10.71
C CYS A 254 12.00 11.67 11.79
N THR A 255 12.12 10.36 11.52
CA THR A 255 11.67 9.28 12.41
C THR A 255 12.18 9.41 13.85
N PRO A 256 13.48 9.69 14.11
CA PRO A 256 13.98 9.83 15.49
C PRO A 256 13.31 10.96 16.28
N TYR A 257 12.89 12.03 15.61
CA TYR A 257 12.26 13.18 16.27
C TYR A 257 10.79 12.92 16.58
N VAL A 258 10.10 12.15 15.73
CA VAL A 258 8.72 11.70 16.02
C VAL A 258 8.72 10.82 17.27
N ILE A 259 9.62 9.84 17.32
CA ILE A 259 9.79 8.95 18.49
C ILE A 259 10.13 9.78 19.73
N GLY A 260 11.04 10.74 19.61
CA GLY A 260 11.43 11.64 20.69
C GLY A 260 10.27 12.49 21.23
N GLY A 261 9.46 13.09 20.36
CA GLY A 261 8.28 13.88 20.73
C GLY A 261 7.21 13.04 21.41
N PHE A 262 6.92 11.85 20.85
CA PHE A 262 6.00 10.89 21.45
C PHE A 262 6.42 10.49 22.88
N ASN A 263 7.69 10.14 23.08
CA ASN A 263 8.20 9.76 24.39
C ASN A 263 8.12 10.91 25.41
N LYS A 264 8.41 12.16 24.99
CA LYS A 264 8.26 13.33 25.88
C LYS A 264 6.82 13.53 26.35
N LEU A 265 5.83 13.31 25.48
CA LEU A 265 4.42 13.40 25.87
C LEU A 265 4.03 12.25 26.79
N CYS A 266 4.50 11.04 26.52
CA CYS A 266 4.33 9.90 27.42
C CYS A 266 4.90 10.17 28.82
N ASP A 267 6.11 10.73 28.91
CA ASP A 267 6.76 11.08 30.17
C ASP A 267 6.01 12.18 30.94
N LYS A 268 5.37 13.10 30.21
CA LYS A 268 4.63 14.23 30.79
C LYS A 268 3.25 13.83 31.31
N PHE A 269 2.51 13.03 30.55
CA PHE A 269 1.08 12.79 30.80
C PHE A 269 0.75 11.35 31.24
N GLY A 270 1.68 10.41 31.08
CA GLY A 270 1.41 8.97 31.24
C GLY A 270 0.97 8.34 29.93
N ARG A 271 1.43 7.11 29.66
CA ARG A 271 1.19 6.40 28.39
C ARG A 271 -0.29 6.11 28.14
N ASP A 272 -1.06 5.79 29.18
CA ASP A 272 -2.50 5.54 29.13
C ASP A 272 -3.32 6.75 28.67
N LYS A 273 -2.72 7.95 28.72
CA LYS A 273 -3.31 9.23 28.30
C LYS A 273 -2.95 9.65 26.87
N ILE A 274 -2.13 8.86 26.19
CA ILE A 274 -1.62 9.17 24.85
C ILE A 274 -2.25 8.24 23.82
N VAL A 275 -2.69 8.84 22.71
CA VAL A 275 -3.07 8.13 21.49
C VAL A 275 -2.12 8.53 20.37
N PHE A 276 -1.59 7.56 19.65
CA PHE A 276 -0.79 7.77 18.45
C PHE A 276 -1.50 7.15 17.25
N VAL A 277 -1.64 7.92 16.17
CA VAL A 277 -2.26 7.51 14.92
C VAL A 277 -1.26 7.74 13.79
N GLU A 278 -0.70 6.67 13.25
CA GLU A 278 0.15 6.74 12.07
C GLU A 278 -0.71 6.66 10.81
N VAL A 279 -0.76 7.73 10.03
CA VAL A 279 -1.46 7.78 8.75
C VAL A 279 -0.44 7.56 7.63
N ARG A 280 -0.56 6.44 6.92
CA ARG A 280 0.37 6.05 5.86
C ARG A 280 -0.12 6.56 4.52
N VAL A 281 0.80 7.16 3.77
CA VAL A 281 0.57 7.64 2.40
C VAL A 281 1.34 6.76 1.44
N GLU A 282 0.65 6.19 0.46
CA GLU A 282 1.27 5.45 -0.62
C GLU A 282 1.90 6.39 -1.66
N ARG A 283 3.08 6.03 -2.16
CA ARG A 283 3.83 6.88 -3.09
C ARG A 283 3.05 7.13 -4.36
N ALA A 284 2.49 6.05 -4.95
CA ALA A 284 1.76 6.13 -6.21
C ALA A 284 0.60 7.12 -6.10
N SER A 285 -0.29 6.96 -5.12
CA SER A 285 -1.48 7.79 -4.99
C SER A 285 -1.18 9.24 -4.56
N TYR A 286 -0.11 9.45 -3.80
CA TYR A 286 0.22 10.75 -3.23
C TYR A 286 1.13 11.61 -4.11
N ALA A 287 2.18 11.03 -4.70
CA ALA A 287 3.22 11.78 -5.40
C ALA A 287 2.64 12.53 -6.61
N LYS A 288 2.91 13.84 -6.66
CA LYS A 288 2.43 14.75 -7.73
C LYS A 288 0.90 14.77 -7.92
N ASN A 289 0.11 14.27 -6.98
CA ASN A 289 -1.35 14.25 -7.08
C ASN A 289 -1.99 15.42 -6.31
N PRO A 290 -2.38 16.52 -6.97
CA PRO A 290 -3.03 17.65 -6.28
C PRO A 290 -4.41 17.29 -5.70
N ASN A 291 -5.06 16.26 -6.24
CA ASN A 291 -6.41 15.83 -5.83
C ASN A 291 -6.38 14.68 -4.81
N TYR A 292 -5.22 14.37 -4.23
CA TYR A 292 -5.11 13.33 -3.21
C TYR A 292 -6.08 13.64 -2.04
N PRO A 293 -6.90 12.67 -1.55
CA PRO A 293 -8.00 12.98 -0.64
C PRO A 293 -7.60 13.77 0.61
N LEU A 294 -6.45 13.47 1.23
CA LEU A 294 -5.97 14.18 2.41
C LEU A 294 -5.53 15.63 2.14
N ARG A 295 -5.21 15.98 0.89
CA ARG A 295 -4.93 17.38 0.49
C ARG A 295 -6.20 18.22 0.43
N LEU A 296 -7.32 17.58 0.07
CA LEU A 296 -8.63 18.22 -0.09
C LEU A 296 -9.50 18.14 1.18
N HIS A 297 -9.14 17.26 2.11
CA HIS A 297 -9.85 17.07 3.37
C HIS A 297 -9.99 18.38 4.17
N GLU A 298 -11.19 18.64 4.70
CA GLU A 298 -11.57 19.91 5.34
C GLU A 298 -10.64 20.33 6.48
N MET A 299 -10.36 19.39 7.40
CA MET A 299 -9.39 19.58 8.48
C MET A 299 -7.93 19.44 7.96
N ILE A 300 -7.55 18.24 7.49
CA ILE A 300 -6.13 17.87 7.35
C ILE A 300 -5.39 18.81 6.38
N LYS A 301 -5.91 19.00 5.17
CA LYS A 301 -5.26 19.80 4.10
C LYS A 301 -3.76 19.51 3.99
N LEU A 302 -3.40 18.24 3.86
CA LEU A 302 -2.01 17.76 3.89
C LEU A 302 -1.21 18.43 2.77
N GLN A 303 -0.09 19.08 3.08
CA GLN A 303 0.74 19.76 2.07
C GLN A 303 1.99 18.95 1.70
N SER A 304 2.58 18.29 2.68
CA SER A 304 3.82 17.54 2.57
C SER A 304 3.78 16.36 3.56
N ILE A 305 4.75 15.45 3.41
CA ILE A 305 5.06 14.45 4.44
C ILE A 305 6.57 14.46 4.70
N PRO A 306 7.02 14.16 5.92
CA PRO A 306 6.19 13.90 7.10
C PRO A 306 5.43 15.13 7.60
N THR A 307 4.31 14.92 8.30
CA THR A 307 3.59 15.98 9.03
C THR A 307 3.04 15.44 10.34
N VAL A 308 3.16 16.21 11.42
CA VAL A 308 2.61 15.86 12.74
C VAL A 308 1.52 16.85 13.12
N PHE A 309 0.42 16.30 13.62
CA PHE A 309 -0.61 17.04 14.34
C PHE A 309 -0.67 16.56 15.78
N VAL A 310 -0.82 17.48 16.72
CA VAL A 310 -1.07 17.17 18.14
C VAL A 310 -2.37 17.83 18.56
N PHE A 311 -3.28 17.04 19.12
CA PHE A 311 -4.56 17.49 19.62
C PHE A 311 -4.70 17.27 21.11
N ALA A 312 -5.48 18.13 21.75
CA ALA A 312 -6.04 17.91 23.08
C ALA A 312 -7.56 17.79 23.00
N PRO A 313 -8.25 17.26 24.02
CA PRO A 313 -9.71 17.32 24.09
C PRO A 313 -10.22 18.76 24.01
N SER A 314 -11.27 19.00 23.24
CA SER A 314 -11.91 20.32 23.18
C SER A 314 -12.63 20.62 24.51
N PRO A 315 -12.39 21.79 25.13
CA PRO A 315 -13.04 22.15 26.39
C PRO A 315 -14.51 22.55 26.22
N THR A 316 -14.99 22.76 24.98
CA THR A 316 -16.28 23.40 24.70
C THR A 316 -17.29 22.54 23.96
N LYS A 317 -16.89 21.37 23.44
CA LYS A 317 -17.74 20.51 22.60
C LYS A 317 -17.74 19.07 23.12
N THR A 318 -18.91 18.42 23.06
CA THR A 318 -19.10 17.02 23.49
C THR A 318 -19.77 16.19 22.39
N SER A 319 -19.48 14.87 22.38
CA SER A 319 -19.47 13.96 21.22
C SER A 319 -20.77 13.67 20.45
N LYS A 320 -21.89 14.34 20.73
CA LYS A 320 -23.16 14.00 20.07
C LYS A 320 -23.27 14.68 18.71
N ALA A 321 -22.72 14.02 17.68
CA ALA A 321 -22.87 14.27 16.24
C ALA A 321 -21.98 15.34 15.57
N ALA A 322 -20.91 15.78 16.23
CA ALA A 322 -19.92 16.65 15.59
C ALA A 322 -18.80 15.82 14.93
N PRO A 323 -18.21 16.28 13.80
CA PRO A 323 -17.00 15.66 13.24
C PRO A 323 -15.88 15.54 14.28
N TRP A 324 -15.01 14.53 14.13
CA TRP A 324 -13.97 14.23 15.12
C TRP A 324 -13.05 15.43 15.40
N TRP A 325 -12.79 16.28 14.42
CA TRP A 325 -11.94 17.47 14.57
C TRP A 325 -12.60 18.60 15.35
N GLU A 326 -13.90 18.55 15.61
CA GLU A 326 -14.58 19.56 16.43
C GLU A 326 -14.51 19.24 17.93
N ILE A 327 -14.43 17.95 18.28
CA ILE A 327 -14.28 17.51 19.68
C ILE A 327 -12.82 17.51 20.14
N LEU A 328 -11.90 17.83 19.22
CA LEU A 328 -10.48 18.00 19.47
C LEU A 328 -10.08 19.47 19.25
N GLU A 329 -9.04 19.90 19.95
CA GLU A 329 -8.41 21.20 19.75
C GLU A 329 -6.99 20.98 19.21
N LEU A 330 -6.70 21.49 18.01
CA LEU A 330 -5.38 21.42 17.40
C LEU A 330 -4.40 22.32 18.16
N LYS A 331 -3.36 21.72 18.74
CA LYS A 331 -2.30 22.42 19.49
C LYS A 331 -1.05 22.62 18.66
N VAL A 332 -0.69 21.63 17.85
CA VAL A 332 0.50 21.68 16.99
C VAL A 332 0.18 21.12 15.62
N ARG A 333 0.67 21.77 14.58
CA ARG A 333 0.76 21.28 13.21
C ARG A 333 2.15 21.65 12.69
N THR A 334 2.90 20.68 12.21
CA THR A 334 4.14 20.97 11.47
C THR A 334 3.79 21.39 10.03
N GLU A 335 4.53 22.35 9.50
CA GLU A 335 4.33 23.00 8.21
C GLU A 335 5.34 22.49 7.15
N SER A 336 6.52 22.06 7.57
CA SER A 336 7.62 21.60 6.71
C SER A 336 8.13 20.20 7.11
N PRO A 337 8.49 19.36 6.13
CA PRO A 337 8.98 18.00 6.34
C PRO A 337 10.46 17.96 6.78
N THR A 338 10.87 18.83 7.72
CA THR A 338 12.28 18.96 8.11
C THR A 338 12.54 18.52 9.56
N PRO A 339 13.71 17.93 9.84
CA PRO A 339 14.14 17.62 11.20
C PRO A 339 13.99 18.79 12.19
N ASP A 340 14.40 20.00 11.79
CA ASP A 340 14.37 21.20 12.63
C ASP A 340 12.95 21.59 13.08
N GLU A 341 11.95 21.29 12.26
CA GLU A 341 10.56 21.52 12.62
C GLU A 341 9.99 20.37 13.44
N MET A 342 10.30 19.13 13.06
CA MET A 342 9.83 17.92 13.75
C MET A 342 10.37 17.80 15.19
N ILE A 343 11.37 18.59 15.57
CA ILE A 343 11.86 18.71 16.96
C ILE A 343 10.90 19.53 17.85
N LYS A 344 10.09 20.42 17.27
CA LYS A 344 9.43 21.52 17.98
C LYS A 344 8.02 21.21 18.48
N TRP A 345 7.46 20.03 18.18
CA TRP A 345 6.09 19.67 18.54
C TRP A 345 5.93 19.10 19.96
#